data_AF-A0A559J9G1-F1
#
_entry.id   AF-A0A559J9G1-F1
#
_cell.length_a   1.000
_cell.length_b   1.000
_cell.length_c   1.000
_cell.angle_alpha   90.00
_cell.angle_beta   90.00
_cell.angle_gamma   90.00
#
_symmetry.space_group_name_H-M   'P 1'
#
loop_
_entity.id
_entity.type
_entity.pdbx_description
1 polymer ?
#
loop_
_entity_poly.entity_id
_entity_poly.type
_entity_poly.pdbx_seq_one_letter_code
_entity_poly.pdbx_strand_id
1 'polypeptide(L)'
;MDIPMLDRLNGSVALIAYAANLLAGATFMMSAATKWNNPENFALFLSRFSWPIANGGIRLLAYGVIFAESLLAASFALNLANGYRQGAAVFALAAFTFFLIRNRKELADTGCACFGERSRLNRFPIARNLALIVIIMVPFALGITLTPHQSAIQGTIFVVAAMIGYGLGKLVKQHDPAIPPDAGELPLLFLSYRSSGFKEADELLSAPSSREVFVMLDAPPWILETKRNRWSSHRLIAADGPIPDDAPFVMHRNRRGRLKRFGEWAAFLRQYIGEEM
;
A
#
# COMPACT_ATOMS: atom_id res chain seq x y z
N MET A 1 -50.63 -19.29 -2.46
CA MET A 1 -49.25 -18.92 -2.06
C MET A 1 -48.95 -17.59 -2.69
N ASP A 2 -48.83 -16.56 -1.87
CA ASP A 2 -48.79 -15.17 -2.29
C ASP A 2 -47.45 -14.81 -2.97
N ILE A 3 -47.54 -14.51 -4.26
CA ILE A 3 -46.52 -13.94 -5.14
C ILE A 3 -45.74 -12.75 -4.52
N PRO A 4 -46.33 -11.83 -3.71
CA PRO A 4 -45.58 -10.70 -3.15
C PRO A 4 -44.44 -11.04 -2.18
N MET A 5 -44.42 -12.23 -1.57
CA MET A 5 -43.34 -12.61 -0.65
C MET A 5 -42.06 -13.00 -1.40
N LEU A 6 -42.17 -13.67 -2.55
CA LEU A 6 -41.03 -14.03 -3.40
C LEU A 6 -40.35 -12.78 -3.99
N ASP A 7 -41.13 -11.78 -4.40
CA ASP A 7 -40.57 -10.54 -4.97
C ASP A 7 -39.75 -9.73 -3.95
N ARG A 8 -40.18 -9.67 -2.69
CA ARG A 8 -39.42 -8.98 -1.62
C ARG A 8 -38.11 -9.70 -1.27
N LEU A 9 -38.13 -11.03 -1.26
CA LEU A 9 -36.92 -11.83 -1.06
C LEU A 9 -35.93 -11.61 -2.20
N ASN A 10 -36.40 -11.63 -3.45
CA ASN A 10 -35.58 -11.38 -4.63
C ASN A 10 -34.92 -9.98 -4.61
N GLY A 11 -35.66 -8.96 -4.18
CA GLY A 11 -35.12 -7.60 -4.07
C GLY A 11 -34.00 -7.48 -3.03
N SER A 12 -34.18 -8.07 -1.85
CA SER A 12 -33.18 -8.02 -0.77
C SER A 12 -31.91 -8.78 -1.14
N VAL A 13 -32.08 -9.94 -1.77
CA VAL A 13 -30.97 -10.80 -2.23
C VAL A 13 -30.17 -10.13 -3.35
N ALA A 14 -30.84 -9.45 -4.29
CA ALA A 14 -30.19 -8.66 -5.33
C ALA A 14 -29.39 -7.47 -4.75
N LEU A 15 -29.92 -6.80 -3.73
CA LEU A 15 -29.21 -5.71 -3.03
C LEU A 15 -27.93 -6.20 -2.35
N ILE A 16 -27.98 -7.37 -1.71
CA ILE A 16 -26.80 -7.99 -1.07
C ILE A 16 -25.74 -8.32 -2.12
N ALA A 17 -26.12 -8.93 -3.25
CA ALA A 17 -25.19 -9.24 -4.33
C ALA A 17 -24.55 -7.97 -4.94
N TYR A 18 -25.35 -6.91 -5.08
CA TYR A 18 -24.88 -5.61 -5.55
C TYR A 18 -23.85 -4.99 -4.58
N ALA A 19 -24.17 -4.94 -3.29
CA ALA A 19 -23.28 -4.43 -2.26
C ALA A 19 -21.98 -5.24 -2.17
N ALA A 20 -22.07 -6.56 -2.28
CA ALA A 20 -20.90 -7.45 -2.30
C ALA A 20 -19.98 -7.18 -3.50
N ASN A 21 -20.53 -7.02 -4.70
CA ASN A 21 -19.73 -6.73 -5.90
C ASN A 21 -19.07 -5.34 -5.82
N LEU A 22 -19.78 -4.32 -5.33
CA LEU A 22 -19.20 -2.99 -5.10
C LEU A 22 -18.07 -3.04 -4.07
N LEU A 23 -18.28 -3.72 -2.95
CA LEU A 23 -17.26 -3.84 -1.91
C LEU A 23 -16.01 -4.58 -2.41
N ALA A 24 -16.19 -5.68 -3.15
CA ALA A 24 -15.10 -6.42 -3.76
C ALA A 24 -14.33 -5.56 -4.78
N GLY A 25 -15.05 -4.92 -5.70
CA GLY A 25 -14.45 -4.02 -6.70
C GLY A 25 -13.69 -2.86 -6.08
N ALA A 26 -14.27 -2.20 -5.08
CA ALA A 26 -13.63 -1.10 -4.36
C ALA A 26 -12.38 -1.56 -3.63
N THR A 27 -12.41 -2.75 -3.02
CA THR A 27 -11.25 -3.31 -2.31
C THR A 27 -10.10 -3.61 -3.25
N PHE A 28 -10.36 -4.26 -4.39
CA PHE A 28 -9.33 -4.50 -5.41
C PHE A 28 -8.81 -3.19 -6.01
N MET A 29 -9.68 -2.21 -6.25
CA MET A 29 -9.28 -0.89 -6.76
C MET A 29 -8.37 -0.16 -5.78
N MET A 30 -8.74 -0.11 -4.49
CA MET A 30 -7.88 0.49 -3.46
C MET A 30 -6.53 -0.22 -3.37
N SER A 31 -6.53 -1.55 -3.44
CA SER A 31 -5.30 -2.33 -3.41
C SER A 31 -4.41 -2.03 -4.62
N ALA A 32 -4.97 -2.01 -5.83
CA ALA A 32 -4.25 -1.68 -7.05
C ALA A 32 -3.75 -0.23 -7.05
N ALA A 33 -4.59 0.74 -6.66
CA ALA A 33 -4.26 2.16 -6.65
C ALA A 33 -3.10 2.48 -5.69
N THR A 34 -3.07 1.86 -4.51
CA THR A 34 -1.95 2.04 -3.57
C THR A 34 -0.64 1.54 -4.16
N LYS A 35 -0.65 0.44 -4.92
CA LYS A 35 0.54 -0.11 -5.57
C LYS A 35 0.94 0.65 -6.85
N TRP A 36 -0.02 1.15 -7.63
CA TRP A 36 0.25 2.00 -8.80
C TRP A 36 0.98 3.28 -8.44
N ASN A 37 0.73 3.82 -7.24
CA ASN A 37 1.42 5.02 -6.76
C ASN A 37 2.92 4.80 -6.51
N ASN A 38 3.33 3.57 -6.15
CA ASN A 38 4.73 3.23 -5.94
C ASN A 38 5.01 1.75 -6.24
N PRO A 39 5.06 1.36 -7.53
CA PRO A 39 5.25 -0.05 -7.92
C PRO A 39 6.64 -0.56 -7.54
N GLU A 40 7.63 0.33 -7.39
CA GLU A 40 8.97 -0.03 -6.95
C GLU A 40 9.02 -0.43 -5.48
N ASN A 41 8.34 0.29 -4.59
CA ASN A 41 8.21 -0.14 -3.19
C ASN A 41 7.53 -1.51 -3.12
N PHE A 42 6.51 -1.76 -3.93
CA PHE A 42 5.87 -3.08 -3.96
C PHE A 42 6.80 -4.17 -4.50
N ALA A 43 7.62 -3.87 -5.52
CA ALA A 43 8.64 -4.80 -6.01
C ALA A 43 9.73 -5.07 -4.94
N LEU A 44 10.17 -4.05 -4.20
CA LEU A 44 11.10 -4.19 -3.09
C LEU A 44 10.49 -5.05 -1.97
N PHE A 45 9.22 -4.82 -1.63
CA PHE A 45 8.48 -5.68 -0.71
C PHE A 45 8.47 -7.13 -1.18
N LEU A 46 8.19 -7.37 -2.47
CA LEU A 46 8.22 -8.73 -3.04
C LEU A 46 9.63 -9.36 -3.06
N SER A 47 10.70 -8.56 -3.11
CA SER A 47 12.07 -9.10 -3.09
C SER A 47 12.54 -9.60 -1.73
N ARG A 48 11.85 -9.25 -0.65
CA ARG A 48 12.17 -9.78 0.69
C ARG A 48 11.90 -11.27 0.81
N PHE A 49 10.95 -11.76 0.03
CA PHE A 49 10.57 -13.15 0.07
C PHE A 49 11.58 -13.98 -0.71
N SER A 50 12.02 -15.09 -0.11
CA SER A 50 13.05 -15.99 -0.63
C SER A 50 12.60 -16.80 -1.86
N TRP A 51 12.08 -16.13 -2.90
CA TRP A 51 11.69 -16.78 -4.14
C TRP A 51 12.93 -16.96 -5.02
N PRO A 52 13.14 -18.12 -5.67
CA PRO A 52 14.23 -18.35 -6.65
C PRO A 52 14.08 -17.55 -7.96
N ILE A 53 13.44 -16.38 -7.93
CA ILE A 53 13.20 -15.55 -9.11
C ILE A 53 14.33 -14.52 -9.19
N ALA A 54 15.00 -14.44 -10.34
CA ALA A 54 16.00 -13.41 -10.59
C ALA A 54 15.41 -12.00 -10.41
N ASN A 55 16.21 -11.02 -10.00
CA ASN A 55 15.77 -9.65 -9.67
C ASN A 55 14.87 -8.99 -10.74
N GLY A 56 15.07 -9.30 -12.02
CA GLY A 56 14.19 -8.81 -13.10
C GLY A 56 12.77 -9.37 -13.05
N GLY A 57 12.58 -10.62 -12.63
CA GLY A 57 11.28 -11.27 -12.52
C GLY A 57 10.41 -10.73 -11.40
N ILE A 58 11.00 -10.17 -10.34
CA ILE A 58 10.26 -9.58 -9.21
C ILE A 58 9.49 -8.33 -9.65
N ARG A 59 10.12 -7.48 -10.48
CA ARG A 59 9.43 -6.31 -11.05
C ARG A 59 8.27 -6.74 -11.95
N LEU A 60 8.50 -7.72 -12.81
CA LEU A 60 7.44 -8.26 -13.68
C LEU A 60 6.28 -8.82 -12.85
N LEU A 61 6.57 -9.56 -11.79
CA LEU A 61 5.58 -10.08 -10.85
C LEU A 61 4.81 -8.94 -10.17
N ALA A 62 5.50 -7.90 -9.70
CA ALA A 62 4.88 -6.73 -9.09
C ALA A 62 3.86 -6.08 -10.03
N TYR A 63 4.25 -5.77 -11.27
CA TYR A 63 3.34 -5.23 -12.28
C TYR A 63 2.21 -6.20 -12.64
N GLY A 64 2.50 -7.51 -12.71
CA GLY A 64 1.50 -8.54 -12.98
C GLY A 64 0.41 -8.59 -11.91
N VAL A 65 0.78 -8.51 -10.63
CA VAL A 65 -0.19 -8.46 -9.51
C VAL A 65 -1.03 -7.18 -9.58
N ILE A 66 -0.40 -6.02 -9.79
CA ILE A 66 -1.10 -4.73 -9.91
C ILE A 66 -2.10 -4.76 -11.07
N PHE A 67 -1.69 -5.32 -12.21
CA PHE A 67 -2.54 -5.48 -13.38
C PHE A 67 -3.71 -6.42 -13.11
N ALA A 68 -3.46 -7.58 -12.48
CA ALA A 68 -4.50 -8.54 -12.11
C ALA A 68 -5.52 -7.93 -11.13
N GLU A 69 -5.08 -7.19 -10.12
CA GLU A 69 -5.96 -6.48 -9.19
C GLU A 69 -6.80 -5.41 -9.91
N SER A 70 -6.19 -4.68 -10.85
CA SER A 70 -6.90 -3.68 -11.67
C SER A 70 -7.98 -4.32 -12.54
N LEU A 71 -7.67 -5.47 -13.17
CA LEU A 71 -8.64 -6.25 -13.95
C LEU A 71 -9.78 -6.79 -13.08
N LEU A 72 -9.46 -7.33 -11.90
CA LEU A 72 -10.48 -7.78 -10.96
C LEU A 72 -11.39 -6.62 -10.53
N ALA A 73 -10.82 -5.48 -10.17
CA ALA A 73 -11.57 -4.28 -9.82
C ALA A 73 -12.54 -3.87 -10.93
N ALA A 74 -12.06 -3.78 -12.18
CA ALA A 74 -12.89 -3.47 -13.33
C ALA A 74 -13.97 -4.54 -13.58
N SER A 75 -13.63 -5.82 -13.44
CA SER A 75 -14.58 -6.92 -13.65
C SER A 75 -15.74 -6.89 -12.66
N PHE A 76 -15.49 -6.55 -11.39
CA PHE A 76 -16.53 -6.42 -10.38
C PHE A 76 -17.33 -5.14 -10.56
N ALA A 77 -16.68 -4.03 -10.89
CA ALA A 77 -17.33 -2.74 -11.13
C ALA A 77 -18.30 -2.75 -12.31
N LEU A 78 -17.86 -3.36 -13.42
CA LEU A 78 -18.61 -3.40 -14.67
C LEU A 78 -19.42 -4.69 -14.83
N ASN A 79 -19.44 -5.55 -13.80
CA ASN A 79 -20.13 -6.84 -13.83
C ASN A 79 -19.71 -7.73 -15.02
N LEU A 80 -18.43 -7.69 -15.43
CA LEU A 80 -17.91 -8.47 -16.55
C LEU A 80 -17.71 -9.94 -16.16
N ALA A 81 -17.75 -10.84 -17.16
CA ALA A 81 -17.41 -12.26 -17.05
C ALA A 81 -18.04 -12.97 -15.82
N ASN A 82 -19.38 -12.99 -15.78
CA ASN A 82 -20.15 -13.64 -14.71
C ASN A 82 -19.66 -15.08 -14.46
N GLY A 83 -19.39 -15.40 -13.20
CA GLY A 83 -18.85 -16.70 -12.76
C GLY A 83 -17.32 -16.73 -12.69
N TYR A 84 -16.64 -16.37 -13.79
CA TYR A 84 -15.18 -16.41 -13.84
C TYR A 84 -14.52 -15.38 -12.92
N ARG A 85 -15.10 -14.19 -12.78
CA ARG A 85 -14.53 -13.15 -11.90
C ARG A 85 -14.51 -13.56 -10.43
N GLN A 86 -15.53 -14.29 -9.96
CA GLN A 86 -15.60 -14.78 -8.60
C GLN A 86 -14.50 -15.82 -8.35
N GLY A 87 -14.36 -16.79 -9.26
CA GLY A 87 -13.28 -17.79 -9.19
C GLY A 87 -11.89 -17.16 -9.20
N ALA A 88 -11.65 -16.19 -10.10
CA ALA A 88 -10.38 -15.48 -10.18
C ALA A 88 -10.07 -14.67 -8.91
N ALA A 89 -11.06 -13.98 -8.34
CA ALA A 89 -10.88 -13.24 -7.08
C ALA A 89 -10.63 -14.15 -5.89
N VAL A 90 -11.37 -15.25 -5.76
CA VAL A 90 -11.17 -16.24 -4.69
C VAL A 90 -9.79 -16.85 -4.81
N PHE A 91 -9.36 -17.23 -6.02
CA PHE A 91 -8.02 -17.73 -6.26
C PHE A 91 -6.94 -16.72 -5.87
N ALA A 92 -7.07 -15.46 -6.31
CA ALA A 92 -6.12 -14.40 -5.98
C ALA A 92 -6.03 -14.14 -4.46
N LEU A 93 -7.18 -14.05 -3.78
CA LEU A 93 -7.26 -13.86 -2.33
C LEU A 93 -6.69 -15.07 -1.57
N ALA A 94 -6.98 -16.29 -2.01
CA ALA A 94 -6.47 -17.51 -1.41
C ALA A 94 -4.95 -17.64 -1.59
N ALA A 95 -4.44 -17.41 -2.81
CA ALA A 95 -3.01 -17.43 -3.10
C ALA A 95 -2.25 -16.40 -2.27
N PHE A 96 -2.77 -15.17 -2.18
CA PHE A 96 -2.17 -14.13 -1.35
C PHE A 96 -2.25 -14.44 0.15
N THR A 97 -3.35 -15.05 0.61
CA THR A 97 -3.50 -15.47 2.02
C THR A 97 -2.52 -16.59 2.36
N PHE A 98 -2.39 -17.60 1.49
CA PHE A 98 -1.40 -18.66 1.63
C PHE A 98 0.02 -18.09 1.68
N PHE A 99 0.31 -17.13 0.81
CA PHE A 99 1.59 -16.43 0.78
C PHE A 99 1.90 -15.70 2.09
N LEU A 100 0.92 -14.98 2.65
CA LEU A 100 1.08 -14.31 3.95
C LEU A 100 1.30 -15.30 5.10
N ILE A 101 0.59 -16.44 5.08
CA ILE A 101 0.74 -17.47 6.11
C ILE A 101 2.14 -18.09 6.04
N ARG A 102 2.61 -18.43 4.84
CA ARG A 102 3.94 -19.02 4.63
C ARG A 102 5.05 -18.10 5.12
N ASN A 103 4.95 -16.81 4.84
CA ASN A 103 6.00 -15.83 5.15
C ASN A 103 5.70 -15.02 6.42
N ARG A 104 4.82 -15.52 7.31
CA ARG A 104 4.36 -14.79 8.49
C ARG A 104 5.50 -14.33 9.41
N LYS A 105 6.59 -15.10 9.50
CA LYS A 105 7.75 -14.77 10.34
C LYS A 105 8.45 -13.49 9.87
N GLU A 106 8.72 -13.39 8.57
CA GLU A 106 9.38 -12.22 7.95
C GLU A 106 8.46 -10.98 7.97
N LEU A 107 7.15 -11.20 7.84
CA LEU A 107 6.12 -10.14 7.88
C LEU A 107 5.82 -9.61 9.28
N ALA A 108 6.18 -10.33 10.34
CA ALA A 108 5.90 -9.91 11.72
C ALA A 108 6.62 -8.60 12.07
N ASP A 109 7.81 -8.39 11.51
CA ASP A 109 8.66 -7.24 11.82
C ASP A 109 8.36 -6.02 10.94
N THR A 110 7.84 -6.23 9.73
CA THR A 110 7.69 -5.17 8.70
C THR A 110 6.24 -4.83 8.34
N GLY A 111 5.26 -5.68 8.69
CA GLY A 111 3.84 -5.49 8.35
C GLY A 111 3.50 -5.76 6.87
N CYS A 112 2.20 -5.91 6.53
CA CYS A 112 1.80 -6.03 5.11
C CYS A 112 1.62 -4.65 4.46
N ALA A 113 2.29 -4.38 3.35
CA ALA A 113 2.09 -3.20 2.51
C ALA A 113 0.92 -3.32 1.50
N CYS A 114 -0.05 -4.22 1.77
CA CYS A 114 -1.17 -4.57 0.90
C CYS A 114 -2.01 -3.35 0.43
N PHE A 115 -2.17 -2.37 1.32
CA PHE A 115 -2.92 -1.12 1.13
C PHE A 115 -2.07 0.10 1.53
N GLY A 116 -0.77 0.06 1.23
CA GLY A 116 0.22 1.05 1.71
C GLY A 116 0.74 0.76 3.12
N GLU A 117 1.63 1.61 3.65
CA GLU A 117 2.39 1.32 4.88
C GLU A 117 1.57 1.45 6.18
N ARG A 118 0.42 2.14 6.19
CA ARG A 118 -0.31 2.46 7.45
C ARG A 118 -1.82 2.35 7.42
N SER A 119 -2.37 1.61 6.46
CA SER A 119 -3.80 1.35 6.44
C SER A 119 -4.20 0.50 7.65
N ARG A 120 -5.20 0.93 8.44
CA ARG A 120 -5.84 0.08 9.47
C ARG A 120 -6.30 -1.28 8.90
N LEU A 121 -6.57 -1.35 7.58
CA LEU A 121 -6.92 -2.60 6.90
C LEU A 121 -5.76 -3.60 6.77
N ASN A 122 -4.52 -3.21 7.09
CA ASN A 122 -3.37 -4.11 7.10
C ASN A 122 -3.16 -4.82 8.45
N ARG A 123 -3.93 -4.49 9.50
CA ARG A 123 -3.76 -5.10 10.82
C ARG A 123 -4.07 -6.60 10.83
N PHE A 124 -5.06 -7.03 10.05
CA PHE A 124 -5.48 -8.43 9.96
C PHE A 124 -5.69 -8.86 8.49
N PRO A 125 -4.61 -8.99 7.71
CA PRO A 125 -4.73 -9.19 6.26
C PRO A 125 -5.33 -10.57 5.91
N ILE A 126 -5.07 -11.60 6.73
CA ILE A 126 -5.65 -12.93 6.58
C ILE A 126 -7.17 -12.90 6.83
N ALA A 127 -7.61 -12.35 7.97
CA ALA A 127 -9.03 -12.28 8.32
C ALA A 127 -9.82 -11.46 7.29
N ARG A 128 -9.25 -10.35 6.82
CA ARG A 128 -9.83 -9.52 5.75
C ARG A 128 -10.02 -10.33 4.46
N ASN A 129 -8.99 -11.04 4.01
CA ASN A 129 -9.10 -11.83 2.79
C ASN A 129 -10.13 -12.96 2.90
N LEU A 130 -10.20 -13.64 4.06
CA LEU A 130 -11.22 -14.65 4.33
C LEU A 130 -12.63 -14.04 4.31
N ALA A 131 -12.83 -12.89 4.94
CA ALA A 131 -14.11 -12.18 4.90
C ALA A 131 -14.52 -11.81 3.46
N LEU A 132 -13.58 -11.32 2.65
CA LEU A 132 -13.84 -11.00 1.23
C LEU A 132 -14.20 -12.24 0.42
N ILE A 133 -13.53 -13.38 0.65
CA ILE A 133 -13.88 -14.65 0.00
C ILE A 133 -15.33 -15.03 0.32
N VAL A 134 -15.73 -14.96 1.60
CA VAL A 134 -17.11 -15.25 2.01
C VAL A 134 -18.10 -14.30 1.34
N ILE A 135 -17.82 -13.00 1.34
CA ILE A 135 -18.67 -11.97 0.72
C ILE A 135 -18.84 -12.21 -0.79
N ILE A 136 -17.79 -12.65 -1.48
CA ILE A 136 -17.82 -12.94 -2.92
C ILE A 136 -18.55 -14.27 -3.21
N MET A 137 -18.36 -15.28 -2.35
CA MET A 137 -18.90 -16.62 -2.57
C MET A 137 -20.40 -16.72 -2.26
N VAL A 138 -20.92 -15.97 -1.29
CA VAL A 138 -22.35 -16.04 -0.92
C VAL A 138 -23.28 -15.73 -2.10
N PRO A 139 -23.12 -14.61 -2.84
CA PRO A 139 -23.97 -14.34 -3.99
C PRO A 139 -23.84 -15.37 -5.11
N PHE A 140 -22.63 -15.92 -5.30
CA PHE A 140 -22.36 -16.94 -6.29
C PHE A 140 -23.04 -18.27 -5.96
N ALA A 141 -22.95 -18.72 -4.70
CA ALA A 141 -23.58 -19.95 -4.22
C ALA A 141 -25.11 -19.89 -4.29
N LEU A 142 -25.68 -18.69 -4.13
CA LEU A 142 -27.11 -18.43 -4.25
C LEU A 142 -27.58 -18.30 -5.72
N GLY A 143 -26.67 -18.38 -6.70
CA GLY A 143 -27.02 -18.27 -8.12
C GLY A 143 -27.55 -16.89 -8.53
N ILE A 144 -27.22 -15.84 -7.78
CA ILE A 144 -27.76 -14.50 -8.01
C ILE A 144 -27.08 -13.89 -9.23
N THR A 145 -27.87 -13.57 -10.23
CA THR A 145 -27.41 -12.83 -11.42
C THR A 145 -27.95 -11.40 -11.37
N LEU A 146 -27.07 -10.42 -11.60
CA LEU A 146 -27.49 -9.02 -11.71
C LEU A 146 -28.08 -8.77 -13.09
N THR A 147 -29.20 -8.05 -13.14
CA THR A 147 -29.79 -7.60 -14.40
C THR A 147 -28.89 -6.56 -15.09
N PRO A 148 -28.95 -6.42 -16.43
CA PRO A 148 -28.14 -5.44 -17.16
C PRO A 148 -28.31 -4.00 -16.65
N HIS A 149 -29.53 -3.59 -16.30
CA HIS A 149 -29.80 -2.27 -15.74
C HIS A 149 -29.10 -2.04 -14.39
N GLN A 150 -29.15 -3.03 -13.50
CA GLN A 150 -28.45 -2.96 -12.20
C GLN A 150 -26.92 -2.89 -12.40
N SER A 151 -26.37 -3.61 -13.38
CA SER A 151 -24.94 -3.53 -13.69
C SER A 151 -24.51 -2.16 -14.20
N ALA A 152 -25.34 -1.48 -15.00
CA ALA A 152 -25.06 -0.13 -15.47
C ALA A 152 -24.98 0.87 -14.30
N ILE A 153 -25.97 0.83 -13.38
CA ILE A 153 -25.96 1.66 -12.16
C ILE A 153 -24.70 1.37 -11.33
N GLN A 154 -24.34 0.09 -11.16
CA GLN A 154 -23.13 -0.30 -10.44
C GLN A 154 -21.87 0.32 -11.03
N GLY A 155 -21.71 0.23 -12.34
CA GLY A 155 -20.58 0.81 -13.06
C GLY A 155 -20.50 2.33 -12.86
N THR A 156 -21.63 3.03 -12.96
CA THR A 156 -21.67 4.49 -12.76
C THR A 156 -21.26 4.87 -11.34
N ILE A 157 -21.84 4.24 -10.31
CA ILE A 157 -21.49 4.53 -8.90
C ILE A 157 -20.00 4.27 -8.66
N PHE A 158 -19.47 3.18 -9.19
CA PHE A 158 -18.07 2.83 -9.03
C PHE A 158 -17.13 3.85 -9.68
N VAL A 159 -17.42 4.28 -10.92
CA VAL A 159 -16.60 5.28 -11.62
C VAL A 159 -16.61 6.62 -10.87
N VAL A 160 -17.77 7.07 -10.40
CA VAL A 160 -17.88 8.30 -9.60
C VAL A 160 -17.08 8.19 -8.31
N ALA A 161 -17.22 7.08 -7.58
CA ALA A 161 -16.48 6.84 -6.34
C ALA A 161 -14.96 6.79 -6.59
N ALA A 162 -14.52 6.16 -7.68
CA ALA A 162 -13.12 6.10 -8.08
C ALA A 162 -12.55 7.49 -8.41
N MET A 163 -13.31 8.34 -9.14
CA MET A 163 -12.90 9.71 -9.45
C MET A 163 -12.80 10.58 -8.20
N ILE A 164 -13.77 10.47 -7.28
CA ILE A 164 -13.74 11.20 -5.99
C ILE A 164 -12.53 10.74 -5.17
N GLY A 165 -12.32 9.43 -5.05
CA GLY A 165 -11.19 8.86 -4.32
C GLY A 165 -9.84 9.30 -4.90
N TYR A 166 -9.72 9.33 -6.23
CA TYR A 166 -8.53 9.84 -6.91
C TYR A 166 -8.31 11.33 -6.66
N GLY A 167 -9.36 12.15 -6.77
CA GLY A 167 -9.30 13.59 -6.51
C GLY A 167 -8.89 13.91 -5.06
N LEU A 168 -9.54 13.28 -4.08
CA LEU A 168 -9.20 13.42 -2.66
C LEU A 168 -7.78 12.94 -2.36
N GLY A 169 -7.36 11.81 -2.93
CA GLY A 169 -5.99 11.30 -2.77
C GLY A 169 -4.93 12.27 -3.29
N LYS A 170 -5.24 13.01 -4.37
CA LYS A 170 -4.35 14.05 -4.90
C LYS A 170 -4.31 15.29 -3.99
N LEU A 171 -5.43 15.68 -3.40
CA LEU A 171 -5.51 16.80 -2.45
C LEU A 171 -4.77 16.50 -1.15
N VAL A 172 -4.86 15.27 -0.62
CA VAL A 172 -4.13 14.86 0.59
C VAL A 172 -2.61 14.80 0.37
N LYS A 173 -2.16 14.53 -0.86
CA LYS A 173 -0.73 14.51 -1.21
C LYS A 173 -0.06 15.90 -1.28
N GLN A 174 -0.78 17.01 -1.07
CA GLN A 174 -0.23 18.36 -1.27
C GLN A 174 0.47 18.99 -0.05
N HIS A 175 0.75 18.23 1.02
CA HIS A 175 1.65 18.67 2.08
C HIS A 175 2.99 17.92 1.99
N ASP A 176 3.71 18.14 0.88
CA ASP A 176 5.13 17.84 0.87
C ASP A 176 5.80 18.81 1.86
N PRO A 177 6.52 18.31 2.88
CA PRO A 177 7.24 19.18 3.80
C PRO A 177 8.21 20.07 3.02
N ALA A 178 8.32 21.34 3.43
CA ALA A 178 9.23 22.28 2.79
C ALA A 178 10.65 21.71 2.81
N ILE A 179 11.20 21.44 1.63
CA ILE A 179 12.54 20.88 1.51
C ILE A 179 13.53 22.03 1.70
N PRO A 180 14.49 21.90 2.64
CA PRO A 180 15.52 22.90 2.82
C PRO A 180 16.25 23.16 1.49
N PRO A 181 16.43 24.43 1.06
CA PRO A 181 17.07 24.74 -0.22
C PRO A 181 18.52 24.26 -0.30
N ASP A 182 19.17 24.04 0.84
CA ASP A 182 20.54 23.55 1.01
C ASP A 182 20.67 22.02 0.99
N ALA A 183 19.56 21.26 0.96
CA ALA A 183 19.60 19.79 0.93
C ALA A 183 20.27 19.23 -0.35
N GLY A 184 20.36 20.03 -1.43
CA GLY A 184 21.11 19.68 -2.64
C GLY A 184 20.69 18.34 -3.27
N GLU A 185 21.67 17.46 -3.52
CA GLU A 185 21.49 16.09 -4.04
C GLU A 185 21.46 15.02 -2.93
N LEU A 186 21.66 15.41 -1.67
CA LEU A 186 21.72 14.47 -0.57
C LEU A 186 20.34 13.81 -0.33
N PRO A 187 20.30 12.53 0.05
CA PRO A 187 19.07 11.92 0.51
C PRO A 187 18.60 12.60 1.80
N LEU A 188 17.32 12.97 1.83
CA LEU A 188 16.64 13.60 2.95
C LEU A 188 15.82 12.53 3.69
N LEU A 189 16.29 12.11 4.86
CA LEU A 189 15.59 11.21 5.75
C LEU A 189 14.65 12.01 6.66
N PHE A 190 13.36 11.70 6.60
CA PHE A 190 12.38 12.18 7.57
C PHE A 190 12.22 11.14 8.66
N LEU A 191 12.39 11.54 9.92
CA LEU A 191 12.43 10.64 11.05
C LEU A 191 11.69 11.25 12.24
N SER A 192 10.80 10.49 12.88
CA SER A 192 10.22 10.88 14.18
C SER A 192 10.78 9.99 15.27
N TYR A 193 11.12 10.56 16.43
CA TYR A 193 11.64 9.80 17.57
C TYR A 193 10.65 8.77 18.15
N ARG A 194 9.36 8.94 17.83
CA ARG A 194 8.28 8.02 18.22
C ARG A 194 8.05 6.90 17.21
N SER A 195 8.67 6.98 16.04
CA SER A 195 8.50 5.96 15.00
C SER A 195 9.19 4.65 15.40
N SER A 196 8.62 3.51 15.00
CA SER A 196 9.22 2.19 15.25
C SER A 196 10.59 2.03 14.59
N GLY A 197 10.84 2.73 13.49
CA GLY A 197 12.12 2.72 12.78
C GLY A 197 13.21 3.59 13.40
N PHE A 198 12.93 4.35 14.47
CA PHE A 198 13.92 5.25 15.08
C PHE A 198 15.17 4.54 15.57
N LYS A 199 15.02 3.36 16.20
CA LYS A 199 16.16 2.60 16.73
C LYS A 199 17.08 2.11 15.60
N GLU A 200 16.50 1.55 14.55
CA GLU A 200 17.26 1.09 13.37
C GLU A 200 17.93 2.26 12.65
N ALA A 201 17.24 3.41 12.54
CA ALA A 201 17.81 4.61 11.93
C ALA A 201 18.98 5.14 12.76
N ASP A 202 18.85 5.13 14.08
CA ASP A 202 19.91 5.54 15.00
C ASP A 202 21.14 4.64 14.88
N GLU A 203 20.96 3.32 14.74
CA GLU A 203 22.06 2.37 14.51
C GLU A 203 22.77 2.66 13.18
N LEU A 204 22.01 2.78 12.08
CA LEU A 204 22.57 3.06 10.74
C LEU A 204 23.29 4.42 10.65
N LEU A 205 22.71 5.48 11.22
CA LEU A 205 23.28 6.83 11.19
C LEU A 205 24.44 7.03 12.18
N SER A 206 24.65 6.10 13.12
CA SER A 206 25.79 6.11 14.02
C SER A 206 27.02 5.43 13.44
N ALA A 207 26.84 4.60 12.41
CA ALA A 207 27.95 3.93 11.75
C ALA A 207 28.82 4.95 10.99
N PRO A 208 30.15 4.82 11.00
CA PRO A 208 31.02 5.66 10.18
C PRO A 208 30.64 5.54 8.69
N SER A 209 30.30 6.66 8.06
CA SER A 209 29.87 6.71 6.66
C SER A 209 30.75 7.69 5.88
N SER A 210 31.10 7.33 4.65
CA SER A 210 31.74 8.24 3.68
C SER A 210 30.76 9.19 2.99
N ARG A 211 29.46 8.94 3.15
CA ARG A 211 28.38 9.69 2.49
C ARG A 211 27.46 10.34 3.51
N GLU A 212 27.21 11.62 3.29
CA GLU A 212 26.35 12.44 4.12
C GLU A 212 24.86 12.16 3.82
N VAL A 213 24.03 12.23 4.85
CA VAL A 213 22.57 12.14 4.76
C VAL A 213 22.02 13.37 5.47
N PHE A 214 20.98 13.97 4.89
CA PHE A 214 20.27 15.07 5.54
C PHE A 214 19.12 14.48 6.34
N VAL A 215 19.06 14.72 7.64
CA VAL A 215 18.09 14.12 8.56
C VAL A 215 17.21 15.23 9.12
N MET A 216 15.92 15.18 8.80
CA MET A 216 14.90 16.00 9.44
C MET A 216 14.26 15.18 10.57
N LEU A 217 14.57 15.56 11.81
CA LEU A 217 14.15 14.83 13.01
C LEU A 217 13.06 15.61 13.77
N ASP A 218 11.89 15.00 13.87
CA ASP A 218 10.85 15.38 14.83
C ASP A 218 11.21 14.74 16.18
N ALA A 219 11.75 15.55 17.09
CA ALA A 219 12.08 15.15 18.45
C ALA A 219 12.20 16.35 19.42
N PRO A 220 12.04 16.13 20.73
CA PRO A 220 12.40 17.11 21.76
C PRO A 220 13.85 17.63 21.62
N PRO A 221 14.13 18.87 22.05
CA PRO A 221 15.45 19.50 21.93
C PRO A 221 16.62 18.67 22.47
N TRP A 222 16.43 17.99 23.61
CA TRP A 222 17.47 17.17 24.23
C TRP A 222 17.84 15.93 23.40
N ILE A 223 16.90 15.36 22.65
CA ILE A 223 17.19 14.26 21.71
C ILE A 223 17.99 14.83 20.53
N LEU A 224 17.58 15.98 19.99
CA LEU A 224 18.27 16.61 18.86
C LEU A 224 19.74 16.89 19.18
N GLU A 225 20.03 17.43 20.36
CA GLU A 225 21.41 17.70 20.80
C GLU A 225 22.23 16.41 20.94
N THR A 226 21.65 15.38 21.58
CA THR A 226 22.29 14.07 21.72
C THR A 226 22.61 13.45 20.35
N LYS A 227 21.65 13.51 19.41
CA LYS A 227 21.80 12.93 18.06
C LYS A 227 22.73 13.73 17.18
N ARG A 228 22.81 15.04 17.34
CA ARG A 228 23.78 15.88 16.61
C ARG A 228 25.22 15.46 16.88
N ASN A 229 25.53 15.13 18.14
CA ASN A 229 26.85 14.65 18.52
C ASN A 229 27.10 13.22 18.02
N ARG A 230 26.08 12.36 18.09
CA ARG A 230 26.18 10.95 17.70
C ARG A 230 26.26 10.74 16.18
N TRP A 231 25.55 11.54 15.39
CA TRP A 231 25.46 11.45 13.93
C TRP A 231 26.31 12.52 13.25
N SER A 232 27.55 12.70 13.71
CA SER A 232 28.42 13.81 13.28
C SER A 232 28.80 13.78 11.79
N SER A 233 28.64 12.65 11.11
CA SER A 233 28.81 12.48 9.65
C SER A 233 27.58 12.92 8.82
N HIS A 234 26.53 13.40 9.48
CA HIS A 234 25.24 13.71 8.86
C HIS A 234 24.75 15.10 9.26
N ARG A 235 23.92 15.71 8.40
CA ARG A 235 23.28 16.99 8.70
C ARG A 235 21.95 16.75 9.40
N LEU A 236 21.86 17.13 10.66
CA LEU A 236 20.63 17.02 11.45
C LEU A 236 19.95 18.39 11.56
N ILE A 237 18.69 18.47 11.14
CA ILE A 237 17.81 19.61 11.41
C ILE A 237 16.60 19.18 12.25
N ALA A 238 16.11 20.10 13.07
CA ALA A 238 14.82 19.93 13.73
C ALA A 238 13.71 20.08 12.69
N ALA A 239 12.63 19.30 12.82
CA ALA A 239 11.43 19.54 12.04
C ALA A 239 10.67 20.76 12.58
N ASP A 240 10.35 21.72 11.71
CA ASP A 240 9.56 22.91 12.06
C ASP A 240 8.04 22.62 12.20
N GLY A 241 7.65 21.35 12.21
CA GLY A 241 6.28 20.90 12.32
C GLY A 241 6.19 19.38 12.43
N PRO A 242 4.97 18.84 12.59
CA PRO A 242 4.77 17.40 12.62
C PRO A 242 5.23 16.80 11.30
N ILE A 243 6.22 15.91 11.38
CA ILE A 243 6.60 15.07 10.24
C ILE A 243 5.40 14.20 9.88
N PRO A 244 5.16 13.89 8.59
CA PRO A 244 4.09 12.99 8.19
C PRO A 244 4.11 11.71 9.02
N ASP A 245 2.92 11.28 9.47
CA ASP A 245 2.81 10.17 10.39
C ASP A 245 3.63 8.98 9.90
N ASP A 246 3.61 8.70 8.59
CA ASP A 246 4.29 7.62 7.89
C ASP A 246 5.83 7.64 7.85
N ALA A 247 6.50 8.50 8.63
CA ALA A 247 7.94 8.39 8.92
C ALA A 247 8.33 7.08 9.64
N PRO A 248 9.51 6.50 9.36
CA PRO A 248 10.58 7.08 8.56
C PRO A 248 10.42 6.86 7.05
N PHE A 249 10.88 7.82 6.25
CA PHE A 249 11.00 7.67 4.81
C PHE A 249 12.14 8.54 4.28
N VAL A 250 12.70 8.17 3.12
CA VAL A 250 13.73 8.97 2.44
C VAL A 250 13.14 9.66 1.21
N MET A 251 13.46 10.92 1.03
CA MET A 251 13.30 11.63 -0.24
C MET A 251 14.67 11.80 -0.89
N HIS A 252 14.80 11.37 -2.14
CA HIS A 252 16.03 11.56 -2.89
C HIS A 252 15.72 12.12 -4.27
N ARG A 253 16.53 13.09 -4.72
CA ARG A 253 16.37 13.75 -6.00
C ARG A 253 16.99 12.86 -7.08
N ASN A 254 16.20 12.42 -8.06
CA ASN A 254 16.72 11.61 -9.15
C ASN A 254 17.56 12.45 -10.14
N ARG A 255 18.21 11.78 -11.11
CA ARG A 255 19.00 12.43 -12.18
C ARG A 255 18.25 13.49 -12.99
N ARG A 256 16.92 13.52 -12.93
CA ARG A 256 16.06 14.51 -13.61
C ARG A 256 15.65 15.67 -12.69
N GLY A 257 16.27 15.78 -11.52
CA GLY A 257 15.94 16.79 -10.53
C GLY A 257 14.60 16.56 -9.81
N ARG A 258 13.90 15.43 -10.04
CA ARG A 258 12.61 15.15 -9.39
C ARG A 258 12.83 14.42 -8.08
N LEU A 259 12.15 14.88 -7.03
CA LEU A 259 12.15 14.22 -5.74
C LEU A 259 11.33 12.94 -5.81
N LYS A 260 11.90 11.86 -5.28
CA LYS A 260 11.24 10.56 -5.17
C LYS A 260 11.25 10.12 -3.71
N ARG A 261 10.11 9.63 -3.26
CA ARG A 261 9.89 9.14 -1.90
C ARG A 261 10.07 7.63 -1.84
N PHE A 262 10.85 7.18 -0.86
CA PHE A 262 11.15 5.77 -0.57
C PHE A 262 10.70 5.47 0.86
N GLY A 263 9.66 4.63 0.99
CA GLY A 263 9.17 4.19 2.30
C GLY A 263 10.03 3.08 2.91
N GLU A 264 10.70 2.31 2.06
CA GLU A 264 11.73 1.35 2.46
C GLU A 264 13.09 2.03 2.72
N TRP A 265 13.07 2.99 3.65
CA TRP A 265 14.17 3.89 3.95
C TRP A 265 15.45 3.15 4.39
N ALA A 266 15.34 2.08 5.18
CA ALA A 266 16.50 1.37 5.72
C ALA A 266 17.30 0.68 4.61
N ALA A 267 16.62 -0.02 3.70
CA ALA A 267 17.25 -0.66 2.55
C ALA A 267 17.92 0.38 1.63
N PHE A 268 17.25 1.51 1.40
CA PHE A 268 17.81 2.61 0.64
C PHE A 268 19.09 3.16 1.30
N LEU A 269 19.06 3.42 2.61
CA LEU A 269 20.20 3.98 3.33
C LEU A 269 21.39 3.03 3.37
N ARG A 270 21.19 1.72 3.61
CA ARG A 270 22.28 0.73 3.56
C ARG A 270 22.98 0.74 2.21
N GLN A 271 22.20 0.70 1.13
CA GLN A 271 22.71 0.78 -0.24
C GLN A 271 23.42 2.13 -0.50
N TYR A 272 22.89 3.23 0.03
CA TYR A 272 23.44 4.55 -0.21
C TYR A 272 24.73 4.80 0.56
N ILE A 273 24.79 4.42 1.84
CA ILE A 273 25.92 4.62 2.77
C ILE A 273 27.07 3.66 2.43
N GLY A 274 26.78 2.53 1.80
CA GLY A 274 27.80 1.59 1.33
C GLY A 274 28.09 0.47 2.32
N GLU A 275 27.11 0.05 3.12
CA GLU A 275 27.15 -1.29 3.71
C GLU A 275 26.98 -2.28 2.56
N GLU A 276 28.08 -2.89 2.10
CA GLU A 276 27.99 -4.11 1.29
C GLU A 276 27.27 -5.16 2.15
N MET A 277 26.07 -5.58 1.72
CA MET A 277 25.33 -6.69 2.34
C MET A 277 26.09 -8.01 2.21
#